data_AF-A0A8T4A228-F1
#
_entry.id   AF-A0A8T4A228-F1
#
_cell.length_a   1.000
_cell.length_b   1.000
_cell.length_c   1.000
_cell.angle_alpha   90.00
_cell.angle_beta   90.00
_cell.angle_gamma   90.00
#
_symmetry.space_group_name_H-M   'P 1'
#
loop_
_entity.id
_entity.type
_entity.pdbx_description
1 polymer ?
#
loop_
_entity_poly.entity_id
_entity_poly.type
_entity_poly.pdbx_seq_one_letter_code
_entity_poly.pdbx_strand_id
1 'polypeptide(L)' 'MVRKLDIETVKSKAVEWGTSVIEISHTKIDGKDMISFAKFYKDSSGQRKFPKSFAVPFGLRDQLVEAINAVSE' A
#
# COMPACT_ATOMS: atom_id res chain seq x y z
N MET A 1 23.47 3.64 -1.30
CA MET A 1 22.60 4.78 -0.93
C MET A 1 21.16 4.36 -1.19
N VAL A 2 20.45 3.89 -0.16
CA VAL A 2 19.07 3.37 -0.31
C VAL A 2 18.13 4.57 -0.49
N ARG A 3 17.52 4.70 -1.68
CA ARG A 3 16.54 5.75 -1.94
C ARG A 3 15.29 5.44 -1.14
N LYS A 4 14.98 6.27 -0.13
CA LYS A 4 13.70 6.21 0.57
C LYS A 4 12.58 6.45 -0.45
N LEU A 5 11.84 5.39 -0.76
CA LEU A 5 10.52 5.48 -1.37
C LEU A 5 9.65 6.50 -0.62
N ASP A 6 9.21 7.52 -1.34
CA ASP A 6 8.22 8.48 -0.87
C ASP A 6 6.83 7.82 -0.97
N ILE A 7 6.06 7.90 0.11
CA ILE A 7 4.68 7.39 0.20
C ILE A 7 3.82 8.02 -0.92
N GLU A 8 4.11 9.26 -1.32
CA GLU A 8 3.40 9.93 -2.41
C GLU A 8 3.65 9.27 -3.79
N THR A 9 4.82 8.67 -4.00
CA THR A 9 5.12 7.93 -5.24
C THR A 9 4.27 6.66 -5.35
N VAL A 10 4.12 5.93 -4.24
CA VAL A 10 3.31 4.70 -4.23
C VAL A 10 1.83 5.00 -4.38
N LYS A 11 1.34 6.06 -3.70
CA LYS A 11 -0.04 6.52 -3.86
C LYS A 11 -0.33 6.93 -5.30
N SER A 12 0.57 7.67 -5.94
CA SER A 12 0.42 8.11 -7.33
C SER A 12 0.27 6.91 -8.29
N LYS A 13 1.13 5.89 -8.15
CA LYS A 13 1.04 4.66 -8.95
C LYS A 13 -0.21 3.83 -8.66
N ALA A 14 -0.65 3.77 -7.41
CA ALA A 14 -1.90 3.11 -7.04
C ALA A 14 -3.15 3.77 -7.64
N VAL A 15 -3.11 5.10 -7.82
CA VAL A 15 -4.17 5.87 -8.51
C VAL A 15 -4.15 5.61 -10.01
N GLU A 16 -2.96 5.55 -10.63
CA GLU A 16 -2.76 5.27 -12.06
C GLU A 16 -3.29 3.87 -12.47
N TRP A 17 -3.23 2.89 -11.57
CA TRP A 17 -3.78 1.54 -11.78
C TRP A 17 -5.32 1.45 -11.71
N GLY A 18 -6.03 2.60 -11.65
CA GLY A 18 -7.49 2.65 -11.78
C GLY A 18 -8.28 1.98 -10.65
N THR A 19 -7.61 1.54 -9.59
CA THR A 19 -8.26 0.80 -8.50
C THR A 19 -8.44 1.68 -7.27
N SER A 20 -9.70 1.90 -6.95
CA SER A 20 -10.26 2.48 -5.71
C SER A 20 -9.27 2.63 -4.56
N VAL A 21 -9.17 3.87 -4.05
CA VAL A 21 -8.31 4.34 -2.94
C VAL A 21 -7.68 3.22 -2.12
N ILE A 22 -6.39 2.99 -2.34
CA ILE A 22 -5.57 2.09 -1.53
C ILE A 22 -5.05 2.91 -0.34
N GLU A 23 -5.44 2.54 0.88
CA GLU A 23 -4.75 2.99 2.07
C GLU A 23 -3.46 2.18 2.23
N ILE A 24 -2.35 2.88 2.37
CA ILE A 24 -1.05 2.30 2.69
C ILE A 24 -0.67 2.79 4.07
N SER A 25 -0.45 1.86 5.00
CA SER A 25 -0.12 2.19 6.38
C SER A 25 0.99 1.29 6.91
N HIS A 26 1.79 1.82 7.83
CA HIS A 26 2.74 1.03 8.61
C HIS A 26 2.02 0.55 9.87
N THR A 27 1.98 -0.76 10.07
CA THR A 27 1.31 -1.39 11.21
C THR A 27 2.20 -2.47 11.83
N LYS A 28 1.82 -2.93 13.02
CA LYS A 28 2.41 -4.11 13.66
C LYS A 28 1.40 -5.24 13.69
N ILE A 29 1.77 -6.39 13.13
CA ILE A 29 1.00 -7.63 13.19
C ILE A 29 1.88 -8.66 13.91
N ASP A 30 1.38 -9.20 15.02
CA ASP A 30 2.12 -10.14 15.88
C ASP A 30 3.52 -9.63 16.28
N GLY A 31 3.61 -8.33 16.58
CA GLY A 31 4.86 -7.66 16.98
C GLY A 31 5.84 -7.38 15.84
N LYS A 32 5.55 -7.79 14.60
CA LYS A 32 6.40 -7.54 13.43
C LYS A 32 5.94 -6.29 12.68
N ASP A 33 6.90 -5.49 12.22
CA ASP A 33 6.63 -4.33 11.38
C ASP A 33 6.22 -4.74 9.96
N MET A 34 5.08 -4.23 9.53
CA MET A 34 4.45 -4.56 8.26
C MET A 34 4.00 -3.30 7.53
N ILE A 35 4.04 -3.33 6.21
CA ILE A 35 3.39 -2.37 5.32
C ILE A 35 2.05 -2.99 4.91
N SER A 36 0.96 -2.40 5.36
CA SER A 36 -0.40 -2.82 5.02
C SER A 36 -0.92 -2.04 3.83
N PHE A 37 -1.55 -2.76 2.90
CA PHE A 37 -2.25 -2.23 1.75
C PHE A 37 -3.71 -2.64 1.86
N ALA A 38 -4.61 -1.67 1.94
CA ALA A 38 -6.03 -1.95 2.09
C ALA A 38 -6.83 -1.14 1.07
N LYS A 39 -7.60 -1.85 0.24
CA LYS A 39 -8.60 -1.20 -0.60
C LYS A 39 -9.73 -0.76 0.33
N PHE A 40 -10.19 0.48 0.20
CA PHE A 40 -11.37 0.92 0.94
C PHE A 40 -12.38 1.65 0.07
N TYR A 41 -13.63 1.64 0.52
CA TYR A 41 -14.71 2.49 0.05
C TYR A 41 -15.49 3.03 1.26
N LYS A 42 -16.24 4.11 1.07
CA LYS A 42 -17.22 4.56 2.07
C LYS A 42 -18.56 3.95 1.70
N ASP A 43 -19.24 3.30 2.65
CA ASP A 43 -20.61 2.86 2.45
C ASP A 43 -21.59 4.05 2.49
N SER A 44 -22.89 3.79 2.34
CA SER A 44 -23.93 4.82 2.36
C SER A 44 -24.03 5.59 3.68
N SER A 45 -23.45 5.07 4.77
CA SER A 45 -23.36 5.75 6.08
C SER A 45 -22.08 6.59 6.23
N GLY A 46 -21.22 6.61 5.19
CA GLY A 46 -19.93 7.29 5.21
C GLY A 46 -18.83 6.49 5.92
N GLN A 47 -19.13 5.28 6.43
CA GLN A 47 -18.15 4.44 7.10
C GLN A 47 -17.20 3.80 6.09
N ARG A 48 -15.91 3.78 6.44
CA ARG A 48 -14.89 3.12 5.63
C ARG A 48 -15.02 1.61 5.79
N LYS A 49 -15.10 0.90 4.67
CA LYS A 49 -15.09 -0.56 4.58
C LYS A 49 -13.85 -1.02 3.83
N PHE A 50 -13.23 -2.09 4.32
CA PHE A 50 -11.96 -2.61 3.81
C PHE A 50 -12.16 -4.05 3.28
N PRO A 51 -12.71 -4.23 2.07
CA PRO A 51 -13.08 -5.54 1.56
C PRO A 51 -11.89 -6.45 1.24
N LYS A 52 -10.72 -5.86 0.99
CA LYS A 52 -9.48 -6.59 0.69
C LYS A 52 -8.30 -5.84 1.28
N SER A 53 -7.45 -6.57 2.00
CA SER A 53 -6.17 -6.07 2.48
C SER A 53 -5.11 -7.15 2.38
N PHE A 54 -3.86 -6.74 2.27
CA PHE A 54 -2.69 -7.58 2.43
C PHE A 54 -1.60 -6.80 3.13
N ALA A 55 -0.64 -7.51 3.73
CA ALA A 55 0.47 -6.88 4.43
C ALA A 55 1.79 -7.54 4.01
N VAL A 56 2.82 -6.71 3.85
CA VAL A 56 4.17 -7.14 3.48
C VAL A 56 5.11 -6.80 4.63
N PRO A 57 6.01 -7.71 5.06
CA PRO A 57 7.05 -7.38 6.03
C PRO A 57 7.80 -6.11 5.65
N PHE A 58 8.01 -5.21 6.60
CA PHE A 58 8.65 -3.92 6.31
C PHE A 58 10.06 -4.08 5.73
N GLY A 59 10.77 -5.14 6.13
CA GLY A 59 12.09 -5.48 5.56
C GLY A 59 12.08 -5.82 4.06
N LEU A 60 10.92 -6.08 3.46
CA LEU A 60 10.76 -6.36 2.03
C LEU A 60 10.30 -5.13 1.21
N ARG A 61 10.29 -3.96 1.84
CA ARG A 61 9.83 -2.70 1.23
C ARG A 61 10.52 -2.42 -0.09
N ASP A 62 11.84 -2.55 -0.14
CA ASP A 62 12.60 -2.14 -1.32
C ASP A 62 12.39 -3.11 -2.50
N GLN A 63 12.25 -4.42 -2.25
CA GLN A 63 11.85 -5.36 -3.32
C GLN A 63 10.43 -5.11 -3.81
N LEU A 64 9.50 -4.75 -2.91
CA LEU A 64 8.15 -4.40 -3.30
C LEU A 64 8.13 -3.17 -4.24
N VAL A 65 8.99 -2.20 -3.98
CA VAL A 65 9.16 -1.02 -4.84
C VAL A 65 9.67 -1.40 -6.21
N GLU A 66 10.73 -2.20 -6.26
CA GLU A 66 11.31 -2.65 -7.52
C GLU A 66 10.28 -3.40 -8.36
N ALA A 67 9.49 -4.28 -7.73
CA ALA A 67 8.41 -5.00 -8.40
C ALA A 67 7.32 -4.06 -8.94
N ILE A 68 6.90 -3.04 -8.18
CA ILE A 68 5.91 -2.05 -8.64
C ILE A 68 6.42 -1.27 -9.84
N ASN A 69 7.68 -0.84 -9.80
CA ASN A 69 8.31 -0.11 -10.90
C ASN A 69 8.42 -0.98 -12.16
N ALA A 70 8.85 -2.24 -12.03
CA ALA A 70 9.00 -3.17 -13.15
C ALA A 70 7.68 -3.51 -13.86
N VAL A 71 6.53 -3.43 -13.17
CA VAL A 71 5.19 -3.66 -13.77
C VAL A 71 4.58 -2.38 -14.34
N SER A 72 5.16 -1.21 -14.04
CA SER A 72 4.66 0.09 -14.51
C SER A 72 5.33 0.58 -15.79
N GLU A 73 6.28 -0.18 -16.34
CA GLU A 73 6.92 -0.01 -17.66
C GLU A 73 6.25 -0.90 -18.71
#